data_AF-A0A3N5NSL4-F1
#
_entry.id   AF-A0A3N5NSL4-F1
#
_cell.length_a   1.000
_cell.length_b   1.000
_cell.length_c   1.000
_cell.angle_alpha   90.00
_cell.angle_beta   90.00
_cell.angle_gamma   90.00
#
_symmetry.space_group_name_H-M   'P 1'
#
loop_
_entity.id
_entity.type
_entity.pdbx_description
1 polymer ?
#
loop_
_entity_poly.entity_id
_entity_poly.type
_entity_poly.pdbx_seq_one_letter_code
_entity_poly.pdbx_strand_id
1 'polypeptide(L)'
;MRRAAFMALATGLLAGGAWVYGQQEAQFPRLPPPGNILTGPNIGFRVDEMYQGKAIGKLVVRLQDGSWVEAQFGRPGVHPVEAK
;
A
#
# COMPACT_ATOMS: atom_id res chain seq x y z
N MET A 1 23.38 40.45 -13.39
CA MET A 1 22.03 40.47 -12.78
C MET A 1 21.03 39.51 -13.42
N ARG A 2 20.85 39.48 -14.76
CA ARG A 2 19.89 38.58 -15.43
C ARG A 2 20.08 37.07 -15.17
N ARG A 3 21.33 36.59 -15.08
CA ARG A 3 21.64 35.17 -14.80
C ARG A 3 21.30 34.75 -13.37
N ALA A 4 21.49 35.64 -12.40
CA ALA A 4 21.15 35.38 -11.01
C ALA A 4 19.63 35.32 -10.80
N ALA A 5 18.88 36.20 -11.48
CA ALA A 5 17.42 36.16 -11.48
C ALA A 5 16.87 34.85 -12.08
N PHE A 6 17.45 34.37 -13.18
CA PHE A 6 17.08 33.09 -13.79
C PHE A 6 17.35 31.90 -12.86
N MET A 7 18.52 31.87 -12.20
CA MET A 7 18.86 30.82 -11.24
C MET A 7 17.88 30.79 -10.07
N ALA A 8 17.56 31.94 -9.47
CA ALA A 8 16.61 32.01 -8.37
C ALA A 8 15.22 31.50 -8.76
N LEU A 9 14.78 31.82 -9.97
CA LEU A 9 13.48 31.41 -10.49
C LEU A 9 13.43 29.90 -10.78
N ALA A 10 14.51 29.34 -11.35
CA ALA A 10 14.64 27.91 -11.55
C ALA A 10 14.65 27.12 -10.23
N THR A 11 15.38 27.60 -9.22
CA THR A 11 15.40 26.99 -7.89
C THR A 11 14.03 27.05 -7.22
N GLY A 12 13.32 28.17 -7.34
CA GLY A 12 11.97 28.33 -6.81
C GLY A 12 10.96 27.35 -7.44
N LEU A 13 11.03 27.17 -8.76
CA LEU A 13 10.16 26.21 -9.47
C LEU A 13 10.46 24.76 -9.08
N LEU A 14 11.73 24.40 -8.91
CA LEU A 14 12.12 23.05 -8.48
C LEU A 14 11.69 22.76 -7.05
N ALA A 15 11.87 23.72 -6.14
CA ALA A 15 11.44 23.58 -4.74
C ALA A 15 9.91 23.47 -4.63
N GLY A 16 9.17 24.30 -5.37
CA GLY A 16 7.71 24.24 -5.42
C GLY A 16 7.20 22.92 -6.01
N GLY A 17 7.80 22.46 -7.11
CA GLY A 17 7.44 21.19 -7.74
C GLY A 17 7.67 19.98 -6.83
N ALA A 18 8.81 19.96 -6.11
CA ALA A 18 9.11 18.89 -5.16
C ALA A 18 8.13 18.85 -3.98
N TRP A 19 7.72 20.03 -3.47
CA TRP A 19 6.75 20.11 -2.38
C TRP A 19 5.36 19.63 -2.80
N VAL A 20 4.87 20.06 -3.97
CA VAL A 20 3.57 19.62 -4.52
C VAL A 20 3.57 18.12 -4.79
N TYR A 21 4.66 17.58 -5.35
CA TYR A 21 4.82 16.14 -5.58
C TYR A 21 4.73 15.34 -4.28
N GLY A 22 5.45 15.79 -3.23
CA GLY A 22 5.39 15.15 -1.92
C GLY A 22 4.00 15.21 -1.26
N GLN A 23 3.26 16.32 -1.44
CA GLN A 23 1.87 16.41 -0.97
C GLN A 23 0.94 15.47 -1.73
N GLN A 24 1.10 15.34 -3.05
CA GLN A 24 0.28 14.46 -3.87
C GLN A 24 0.42 13.00 -3.46
N GLU A 25 1.64 12.55 -3.13
CA GLU A 25 1.91 11.18 -2.69
C GLU A 25 1.33 10.90 -1.28
N ALA A 26 1.24 11.94 -0.43
CA ALA A 26 0.59 11.84 0.87
C ALA A 26 -0.96 11.88 0.78
N GLN A 27 -1.52 12.62 -0.18
CA GLN A 27 -2.98 12.79 -0.35
C GLN A 27 -3.62 11.67 -1.16
N PHE A 28 -2.89 11.06 -2.09
CA PHE A 28 -3.34 9.92 -2.87
C PHE A 28 -2.41 8.75 -2.58
N PRO A 29 -2.67 7.98 -1.50
CA PRO A 29 -1.98 6.73 -1.28
C PRO A 29 -2.12 5.92 -2.56
N ARG A 30 -0.98 5.50 -3.13
CA ARG A 30 -0.99 4.64 -4.31
C ARG A 30 -1.87 3.45 -3.97
N LEU A 31 -3.08 3.40 -4.53
CA LEU A 31 -3.92 2.23 -4.42
C LEU A 31 -3.08 1.09 -4.99
N PRO A 32 -2.81 0.04 -4.21
CA PRO A 32 -2.05 -1.07 -4.73
C PRO A 32 -2.73 -1.53 -6.03
N PRO A 33 -1.96 -1.78 -7.09
CA PRO A 33 -2.53 -2.30 -8.33
C PRO A 33 -3.41 -3.50 -7.98
N PRO A 34 -4.50 -3.77 -8.72
CA PRO A 34 -5.38 -4.91 -8.44
C PRO A 34 -4.51 -6.16 -8.39
N GLY A 35 -4.18 -6.58 -7.17
CA GLY A 35 -3.18 -7.63 -6.96
C GLY A 35 -3.73 -8.89 -7.56
N ASN A 36 -2.89 -9.65 -8.27
CA ASN A 36 -3.25 -11.01 -8.65
C ASN A 36 -3.57 -11.78 -7.37
N ILE A 37 -4.86 -11.96 -7.09
CA ILE A 37 -5.29 -12.78 -5.97
C ILE A 37 -4.97 -14.23 -6.36
N LEU A 38 -4.01 -14.83 -5.70
CA LEU A 38 -3.82 -16.29 -5.78
C LEU A 38 -5.01 -16.91 -5.02
N THR A 39 -6.06 -17.31 -5.75
CA THR A 39 -7.40 -17.58 -5.20
C THR A 39 -7.68 -19.05 -4.95
N GLY A 40 -8.13 -19.36 -3.73
CA GLY A 40 -9.13 -20.41 -3.49
C GLY A 40 -10.55 -19.82 -3.54
N PRO A 41 -11.61 -20.63 -3.39
CA PRO A 41 -13.00 -20.16 -3.55
C PRO A 41 -13.40 -19.00 -2.61
N ASN A 42 -12.86 -18.97 -1.38
CA ASN A 42 -13.19 -17.97 -0.36
C ASN A 42 -11.99 -17.27 0.28
N ILE A 43 -10.75 -17.68 -0.04
CA ILE A 43 -9.52 -17.16 0.57
C ILE A 43 -8.54 -16.83 -0.55
N GLY A 44 -7.85 -15.71 -0.44
CA GLY A 44 -6.86 -15.26 -1.40
C GLY A 44 -5.69 -14.55 -0.74
N PHE A 45 -4.60 -14.39 -1.49
CA PHE A 45 -3.44 -13.61 -1.07
C PHE A 45 -3.22 -12.46 -2.05
N ARG A 46 -3.30 -11.22 -1.55
CA ARG A 46 -3.09 -10.00 -2.31
C ARG A 46 -1.62 -9.65 -2.26
N VAL A 47 -0.92 -9.83 -3.38
CA VAL A 47 0.50 -9.49 -3.50
C VAL A 47 0.66 -7.98 -3.61
N ASP A 48 1.40 -7.39 -2.68
CA ASP A 48 1.77 -5.97 -2.67
C ASP A 48 3.14 -5.74 -3.32
N GLU A 49 4.10 -6.64 -3.06
CA GLU A 49 5.48 -6.54 -3.53
C GLU A 49 6.08 -7.92 -3.82
N MET A 50 7.08 -7.97 -4.70
CA MET A 50 7.94 -9.12 -4.91
C MET A 50 9.36 -8.81 -4.42
N TYR A 51 9.84 -9.53 -3.41
CA TYR A 51 11.18 -9.37 -2.85
C TYR A 51 11.97 -10.68 -2.93
N GLN A 52 13.10 -10.69 -3.65
CA GLN A 52 13.95 -11.88 -3.84
C GLN A 52 13.17 -13.13 -4.31
N GLY A 53 12.20 -12.94 -5.21
CA GLY A 53 11.35 -14.02 -5.71
C GLY A 53 10.27 -14.50 -4.74
N LYS A 54 10.07 -13.80 -3.62
CA LYS A 54 8.99 -14.06 -2.66
C LYS A 54 7.92 -12.98 -2.77
N ALA A 55 6.66 -13.40 -2.80
CA ALA A 55 5.53 -12.49 -2.74
C ALA A 55 5.30 -12.02 -1.30
N ILE A 56 5.32 -10.70 -1.10
CA ILE A 56 4.95 -10.02 0.14
C ILE A 56 3.57 -9.40 -0.07
N GLY A 57 2.67 -9.58 0.88
CA GLY A 57 1.28 -9.19 0.70
C GLY A 57 0.39 -9.51 1.90
N LYS A 58 -0.92 -9.41 1.71
CA LYS A 58 -1.94 -9.61 2.75
C LYS A 58 -2.91 -10.72 2.41
N LEU A 59 -3.39 -11.41 3.44
CA LEU A 59 -4.50 -12.36 3.29
C LEU A 59 -5.80 -11.60 3.09
N VAL A 60 -6.58 -12.00 2.10
CA VAL A 60 -7.91 -11.49 1.79
C VAL A 60 -8.94 -12.61 1.83
N VAL A 61 -10.17 -12.27 2.21
CA VAL A 61 -11.30 -13.20 2.31
C VAL A 61 -12.42 -12.70 1.42
N ARG A 62 -13.09 -13.62 0.72
CA ARG A 62 -14.27 -13.30 -0.08
C ARG A 62 -15.51 -13.34 0.79
N LEU A 63 -16.28 -12.25 0.78
CA LEU A 63 -17.57 -12.16 1.44
C LEU A 63 -18.68 -12.78 0.58
N GLN A 64 -19.86 -13.00 1.18
CA GLN A 64 -21.02 -13.57 0.49
C GLN A 64 -21.54 -12.68 -0.66
N ASP A 65 -21.33 -11.37 -0.58
CA ASP A 65 -21.66 -10.41 -1.63
C ASP A 65 -20.63 -10.42 -2.79
N GLY A 66 -19.62 -11.27 -2.71
CA GLY A 66 -18.56 -11.42 -3.69
C GLY A 66 -17.40 -10.44 -3.55
N SER A 67 -17.46 -9.49 -2.61
CA SER A 67 -16.38 -8.54 -2.34
C SER A 67 -15.18 -9.21 -1.63
N TRP A 68 -14.00 -8.61 -1.78
CA TRP A 68 -12.78 -9.06 -1.10
C TRP A 68 -12.40 -8.08 0.00
N VAL A 69 -12.16 -8.59 1.19
CA VAL A 69 -11.75 -7.81 2.37
C VAL A 69 -10.45 -8.33 2.95
N GLU A 70 -9.62 -7.45 3.52
CA GLU A 70 -8.41 -7.85 4.22
C GLU A 70 -8.75 -8.58 5.53
N ALA A 71 -8.11 -9.71 5.77
CA ALA A 71 -8.27 -10.43 7.03
C ALA A 71 -7.55 -9.66 8.15
N GLN A 72 -8.31 -9.21 9.16
CA GLN A 72 -7.73 -8.65 10.37
C GLN A 72 -7.51 -9.79 11.37
N PHE A 73 -6.26 -10.18 11.58
CA PHE A 73 -5.91 -11.09 12.66
C PHE A 73 -5.90 -10.30 13.97
N GLY A 74 -6.81 -10.64 14.88
CA GLY A 74 -6.72 -10.17 16.26
C GLY A 74 -5.40 -10.62 16.91
N ARG A 75 -5.00 -9.98 18.02
CA ARG A 75 -3.89 -10.49 18.83
C ARG A 75 -4.13 -11.98 19.11
N PRO A 76 -3.11 -12.86 19.01
CA PRO A 76 -3.28 -14.25 19.37
C PRO A 76 -3.76 -14.30 20.83
N GLY A 77 -5.04 -14.62 21.01
CA GLY A 77 -5.56 -14.98 22.32
C GLY A 77 -4.96 -16.33 22.66
N VAL A 78 -4.11 -16.37 23.67
CA VAL A 78 -3.73 -17.64 24.30
C VAL A 78 -5.00 -18.12 25.02
N HIS A 79 -5.85 -18.85 24.31
CA HIS A 79 -6.92 -19.60 24.95
C HIS A 79 -6.25 -20.81 25.62
N PRO A 80 -6.19 -20.88 26.96
CA PRO A 80 -5.80 -22.12 27.60
C PRO A 80 -6.81 -23.18 27.15
N VAL A 81 -6.31 -24.22 26.48
CA VAL A 81 -7.11 -25.39 26.18
C VAL A 81 -7.40 -26.05 27.52
N GLU A 82 -8.60 -25.84 28.07
CA GLU A 82 -9.05 -26.64 29.21
C GLU A 82 -9.16 -28.09 28.73
N ALA A 83 -8.18 -28.90 29.13
CA ALA A 83 -8.30 -30.34 29.07
C ALA A 83 -9.39 -30.75 30.06
N LYS A 84 -10.43 -31.38 29.52
CA LYS A 84 -11.63 -31.85 30.21
C LYS A 84 -11.32 -32.88 31.28
#